data_AF-A0A372QRV2-F1
#
_entry.id   AF-A0A372QRV2-F1
#
_cell.length_a   1.000
_cell.length_b   1.000
_cell.length_c   1.000
_cell.angle_alpha   90.00
_cell.angle_beta   90.00
_cell.angle_gamma   90.00
#
_symmetry.space_group_name_H-M   'P 1'
#
loop_
_entity.id
_entity.type
_entity.pdbx_description
1 polymer ?
#
loop_
_entity_poly.entity_id
_entity_poly.type
_entity_poly.pdbx_seq_one_letter_code
_entity_poly.pdbx_strand_id
1 'polypeptide(L)'
;MGFIEEFKSRNFSIYAQWAGILSIPFLFLAGGLAFLTFVVFAIIAWILAFILIFIEVPFCLKICPTSQKFDAFIRIFENNLIRTIGYLAFSVIIFIFVTKSVFYVMPGLSLAIAGICYGIAALKHQNHVSSKLTGGTGV
;
A
#
# COMPACT_ATOMS: atom_id res chain seq x y z
N MET A 1 -22.90 6.94 -1.04
CA MET A 1 -22.54 5.55 -0.69
C MET A 1 -21.39 5.63 0.29
N GLY A 2 -21.66 5.32 1.55
CA GLY A 2 -20.78 5.68 2.67
C GLY A 2 -19.70 4.63 2.97
N PHE A 3 -18.66 5.04 3.70
CA PHE A 3 -17.58 4.17 4.23
C PHE A 3 -18.08 2.84 4.83
N ILE A 4 -19.26 2.88 5.46
CA ILE A 4 -19.91 1.71 6.10
C ILE A 4 -20.41 0.68 5.08
N GLU A 5 -20.84 1.11 3.89
CA GLU A 5 -21.32 0.20 2.83
C GLU A 5 -20.16 -0.51 2.13
N GLU A 6 -19.03 0.18 1.93
CA GLU A 6 -17.81 -0.42 1.38
C GLU A 6 -17.24 -1.49 2.33
N PHE A 7 -17.24 -1.22 3.64
CA PHE A 7 -16.84 -2.21 4.66
C PHE A 7 -17.83 -3.38 4.78
N LYS A 8 -19.07 -3.23 4.31
CA LYS A 8 -20.11 -4.27 4.29
C LYS A 8 -20.07 -5.13 3.03
N SER A 9 -19.40 -4.67 1.96
CA SER A 9 -19.31 -5.37 0.67
C SER A 9 -18.51 -6.69 0.71
N ARG A 10 -17.80 -6.99 1.82
CA ARG A 10 -16.93 -8.17 1.99
C ARG A 10 -15.89 -8.34 0.86
N ASN A 11 -15.56 -7.28 0.15
CA ASN A 11 -14.56 -7.34 -0.91
C ASN A 11 -13.15 -7.22 -0.29
N PHE A 12 -12.34 -8.28 -0.42
CA PHE A 12 -11.01 -8.32 0.19
C PHE A 12 -10.04 -7.31 -0.44
N SER A 13 -10.31 -6.87 -1.67
CA SER A 13 -9.58 -5.78 -2.32
C SER A 13 -9.70 -4.45 -1.57
N ILE A 14 -10.88 -4.16 -1.00
CA ILE A 14 -11.13 -2.89 -0.27
C ILE A 14 -10.44 -2.93 1.08
N TYR A 15 -10.54 -4.04 1.82
CA TYR A 15 -9.82 -4.18 3.09
C TYR A 15 -8.30 -4.09 2.89
N ALA A 16 -7.80 -4.68 1.81
CA ALA A 16 -6.38 -4.59 1.45
C ALA A 16 -5.96 -3.14 1.14
N GLN A 17 -6.81 -2.36 0.46
CA GLN A 17 -6.55 -0.95 0.19
C GLN A 17 -6.52 -0.12 1.47
N TRP A 18 -7.47 -0.33 2.39
CA TRP A 18 -7.46 0.37 3.68
C TRP A 18 -6.24 0.00 4.53
N ALA A 19 -5.82 -1.26 4.51
CA ALA A 19 -4.58 -1.70 5.16
C ALA A 19 -3.34 -1.05 4.50
N GLY A 20 -3.31 -0.94 3.18
CA GLY A 20 -2.27 -0.24 2.43
C GLY A 20 -2.21 1.25 2.77
N ILE A 21 -3.35 1.94 2.84
CA ILE A 21 -3.43 3.35 3.24
C ILE A 21 -2.94 3.53 4.67
N LEU A 22 -3.29 2.61 5.58
CA LEU A 22 -2.80 2.62 6.96
C LEU A 22 -1.27 2.42 7.05
N SER A 23 -0.68 1.69 6.11
CA SER A 23 0.77 1.47 6.07
C SER A 23 1.58 2.74 5.73
N ILE A 24 0.98 3.70 5.02
CA ILE A 24 1.62 4.96 4.61
C ILE A 24 2.08 5.80 5.83
N PRO A 25 1.21 6.20 6.79
CA PRO A 25 1.65 6.96 7.95
C PRO A 25 2.64 6.17 8.81
N PHE A 26 2.51 4.84 8.91
CA PHE A 26 3.49 4.03 9.62
C PHE A 26 4.87 4.08 8.98
N LEU A 27 4.96 4.03 7.65
CA LEU A 27 6.24 4.15 6.93
C LEU A 27 6.83 5.56 7.06
N PHE A 28 6.01 6.61 7.04
CA PHE A 28 6.48 7.98 7.27
C PHE A 28 7.06 8.17 8.67
N LEU A 29 6.35 7.69 9.70
CA LEU A 29 6.80 7.75 11.09
C LEU A 29 8.06 6.92 11.30
N ALA A 30 8.10 5.69 10.78
CA ALA A 30 9.27 4.82 10.87
C ALA A 30 10.49 5.43 10.17
N GLY A 31 10.29 6.02 8.98
CA GLY A 31 11.36 6.72 8.26
C GLY A 31 11.86 7.96 9.00
N GLY A 32 10.96 8.77 9.57
CA GLY A 32 11.32 9.94 10.36
C GLY A 32 12.11 9.59 11.62
N LEU A 33 11.68 8.56 12.37
CA LEU A 33 12.40 8.06 13.54
C LEU A 33 13.77 7.47 13.18
N ALA A 34 13.89 6.85 12.01
CA ALA A 34 15.13 6.27 11.53
C ALA A 34 16.08 7.29 10.90
N PHE A 35 15.63 8.50 10.58
CA PHE A 35 16.45 9.48 9.84
C PHE A 35 17.77 9.82 10.55
N LEU A 36 17.77 9.88 11.87
CA LEU A 36 18.96 10.21 12.66
C LEU A 36 19.90 9.01 12.89
N THR A 37 19.39 7.77 12.80
CA THR A 37 20.14 6.56 13.17
C THR A 37 20.52 5.70 11.95
N PHE A 38 19.60 5.58 10.99
CA PHE A 38 19.69 4.74 9.80
C PHE A 38 19.10 5.45 8.57
N VAL A 39 19.85 6.44 8.06
CA VAL A 39 19.45 7.28 6.91
C VAL A 39 19.02 6.44 5.70
N VAL A 40 19.71 5.33 5.40
CA VAL A 40 19.39 4.45 4.27
C VAL A 40 17.98 3.85 4.41
N PHE A 41 17.61 3.38 5.61
CA PHE A 41 16.27 2.85 5.86
C PHE A 41 15.23 3.96 5.78
N ALA A 42 15.52 5.15 6.30
CA ALA A 42 14.61 6.29 6.23
C ALA A 42 14.25 6.65 4.79
N ILE A 43 15.25 6.72 3.91
CA ILE A 43 15.05 7.01 2.48
C ILE A 43 14.20 5.92 1.82
N ILE A 44 14.50 4.64 2.08
CA ILE A 44 13.73 3.52 1.52
C ILE A 44 12.27 3.57 2.00
N ALA A 45 12.05 3.78 3.31
CA ALA A 45 10.70 3.85 3.88
C ALA A 45 9.87 4.98 3.28
N TRP A 46 10.48 6.16 3.06
CA TRP A 46 9.81 7.28 2.40
C TRP A 46 9.52 7.01 0.92
N ILE A 47 10.48 6.45 0.17
CA ILE A 47 10.24 6.08 -1.24
C ILE A 47 9.07 5.09 -1.34
N LEU A 48 9.04 4.06 -0.48
CA LEU A 48 7.93 3.10 -0.43
C LEU A 48 6.61 3.77 -0.05
N ALA A 49 6.60 4.67 0.94
CA ALA A 49 5.40 5.42 1.32
C ALA A 49 4.87 6.27 0.16
N PHE A 50 5.75 6.94 -0.60
CA PHE A 50 5.36 7.70 -1.77
C PHE A 50 4.77 6.81 -2.86
N ILE A 51 5.40 5.68 -3.18
CA ILE A 51 4.88 4.73 -4.17
C ILE A 51 3.50 4.21 -3.73
N LEU A 52 3.32 3.88 -2.45
CA LEU A 52 2.04 3.42 -1.88
C LEU A 52 0.93 4.45 -2.01
N ILE A 53 1.23 5.76 -1.84
CA ILE A 53 0.26 6.83 -2.07
C ILE A 53 -0.29 6.76 -3.50
N PHE A 54 0.58 6.59 -4.50
CA PHE A 54 0.14 6.54 -5.90
C PHE A 54 -0.58 5.25 -6.27
N ILE A 55 -0.21 4.12 -5.66
CA ILE A 55 -0.87 2.83 -5.89
C ILE A 55 -2.26 2.77 -5.21
N GLU A 56 -2.41 3.38 -4.02
CA GLU A 56 -3.64 3.29 -3.23
C GLU A 56 -4.62 4.43 -3.44
N VAL A 57 -4.14 5.61 -3.83
CA VAL A 57 -4.96 6.81 -3.99
C VAL A 57 -4.97 7.19 -5.47
N PRO A 58 -5.87 6.59 -6.29
CA PRO A 58 -5.98 6.91 -7.72
C PRO A 58 -6.33 8.39 -7.97
N PHE A 59 -6.87 9.09 -6.97
CA PHE A 59 -7.04 10.54 -7.01
C PHE A 59 -5.71 11.31 -7.18
N CYS A 60 -4.61 10.83 -6.60
CA CYS A 60 -3.30 11.46 -6.77
C CYS A 60 -2.81 11.37 -8.22
N LEU A 61 -3.14 10.31 -8.96
CA LEU A 61 -2.83 10.18 -10.39
C LEU A 61 -3.69 11.10 -11.26
N LYS A 62 -4.91 11.43 -10.83
CA LYS A 62 -5.80 12.34 -11.56
C LYS A 62 -5.38 13.81 -11.44
N ILE A 63 -4.78 14.21 -10.32
CA ILE A 63 -4.37 15.59 -10.04
C ILE A 63 -2.95 15.87 -10.51
N CYS A 64 -2.02 14.92 -10.33
CA CYS A 64 -0.63 15.13 -10.71
C CYS A 64 -0.45 14.83 -12.20
N PRO A 65 0.09 15.77 -13.02
CA PRO A 65 0.53 15.47 -14.39
C PRO A 65 1.77 14.58 -14.32
N THR A 66 1.57 13.28 -14.11
CA THR A 66 2.68 12.32 -14.06
C THR A 66 3.10 11.88 -15.45
N SER A 67 4.34 11.39 -15.56
CA SER A 67 4.86 10.92 -16.85
C SER A 67 4.10 9.66 -17.31
N GLN A 68 3.90 9.51 -18.61
CA GLN A 68 3.27 8.33 -19.21
C GLN A 68 3.97 7.00 -18.82
N LYS A 69 5.28 7.04 -18.52
CA LYS A 69 6.03 5.88 -18.00
C LYS A 69 5.63 5.53 -16.56
N PHE A 70 5.33 6.54 -15.75
CA PHE A 70 4.89 6.36 -14.37
C PHE A 70 3.46 5.82 -14.34
N ASP A 71 2.56 6.34 -15.17
CA ASP A 71 1.20 5.80 -15.30
C ASP A 71 1.21 4.34 -15.76
N ALA A 72 2.07 4.01 -16.73
CA ALA A 72 2.24 2.62 -17.17
C ALA A 72 2.74 1.72 -16.04
N PHE A 73 3.67 2.20 -15.20
CA PHE A 73 4.15 1.46 -14.04
C PHE A 73 3.03 1.22 -13.02
N ILE A 74 2.24 2.24 -12.69
CA ILE A 74 1.14 2.11 -11.72
C ILE A 74 0.04 1.18 -12.24
N ARG A 75 -0.24 1.17 -13.55
CA ARG A 75 -1.19 0.22 -14.17
C ARG A 75 -0.81 -1.25 -13.98
N ILE A 76 0.48 -1.57 -13.83
CA ILE A 76 0.91 -2.95 -13.54
C ILE A 76 0.35 -3.39 -12.17
N PHE A 77 0.17 -2.46 -11.23
CA PHE A 77 -0.45 -2.70 -9.92
C PHE A 77 -1.99 -2.71 -9.95
N GLU A 78 -2.63 -2.63 -11.12
CA GLU A 78 -4.09 -2.86 -11.22
C GLU A 78 -4.44 -4.35 -11.05
N ASN A 79 -3.48 -5.24 -11.34
CA ASN A 79 -3.63 -6.66 -11.10
C ASN A 79 -3.41 -7.00 -9.62
N ASN A 80 -4.43 -7.58 -8.98
CA ASN A 80 -4.38 -8.01 -7.58
C ASN A 80 -3.20 -8.95 -7.27
N LEU A 81 -2.78 -9.82 -8.21
CA LEU A 81 -1.62 -10.70 -8.00
C LEU A 81 -0.31 -9.92 -7.91
N ILE A 82 -0.14 -8.90 -8.74
CA ILE A 82 1.08 -8.09 -8.74
C ILE A 82 1.13 -7.25 -7.46
N ARG A 83 -0.02 -6.73 -7.01
CA ARG A 83 -0.12 -6.07 -5.70
C ARG A 83 0.27 -7.00 -4.56
N THR A 84 -0.25 -8.23 -4.54
CA THR A 84 0.15 -9.22 -3.52
C THR A 84 1.66 -9.38 -3.45
N ILE A 85 2.29 -9.63 -4.59
CA ILE A 85 3.73 -9.84 -4.67
C ILE A 85 4.49 -8.58 -4.25
N GLY A 86 4.07 -7.40 -4.72
CA GLY A 86 4.68 -6.12 -4.38
C GLY A 86 4.62 -5.82 -2.87
N TYR A 87 3.46 -5.95 -2.25
CA TYR A 87 3.27 -5.66 -0.83
C TYR A 87 3.99 -6.67 0.06
N LEU A 88 4.01 -7.96 -0.32
CA LEU A 88 4.80 -8.96 0.39
C LEU A 88 6.30 -8.68 0.25
N ALA A 89 6.78 -8.31 -0.93
CA ALA A 89 8.19 -7.94 -1.14
C ALA A 89 8.57 -6.70 -0.30
N PHE A 90 7.73 -5.67 -0.30
CA PHE A 90 7.94 -4.47 0.53
C PHE A 90 7.93 -4.82 2.02
N SER A 91 7.03 -5.70 2.46
CA SER A 91 6.99 -6.18 3.84
C SER A 91 8.29 -6.89 4.23
N VAL A 92 8.79 -7.81 3.38
CA VAL A 92 10.06 -8.53 3.62
C VAL A 92 11.22 -7.55 3.72
N ILE A 93 11.29 -6.55 2.84
CA ILE A 93 12.34 -5.52 2.87
C ILE A 93 12.32 -4.79 4.22
N ILE A 94 11.14 -4.35 4.69
CA ILE A 94 11.01 -3.66 5.98
C ILE A 94 11.35 -4.59 7.16
N PHE A 95 10.96 -5.87 7.09
CA PHE A 95 11.26 -6.85 8.12
C PHE A 95 12.76 -7.11 8.30
N ILE A 96 13.58 -7.01 7.24
CA ILE A 96 15.04 -7.14 7.36
C ILE A 96 15.62 -6.08 8.32
N PHE A 97 15.05 -4.88 8.33
CA PHE A 97 15.52 -3.77 9.17
C PHE A 97 14.98 -3.82 10.59
N VAL A 98 14.01 -4.69 10.92
CA VAL A 98 13.47 -4.85 12.28
C VAL A 98 14.54 -5.19 13.31
N THR A 99 15.61 -5.87 12.90
CA THR A 99 16.77 -6.15 13.77
C THR A 99 17.41 -4.90 14.38
N LYS A 100 17.14 -3.72 13.80
CA LYS A 100 17.65 -2.42 14.27
C LYS A 100 16.71 -1.70 15.22
N SER A 101 15.40 -1.96 15.16
CA SER A 101 14.41 -1.37 16.08
C SER A 101 13.07 -2.09 16.00
N VAL A 102 12.45 -2.29 17.16
CA VAL A 102 11.11 -2.88 17.29
C VAL A 102 10.03 -1.99 16.64
N PHE A 103 10.26 -0.67 16.57
CA PHE A 103 9.31 0.26 15.95
C PHE A 103 9.08 -0.01 14.45
N TYR A 104 10.02 -0.66 13.77
CA TYR A 104 9.90 -0.98 12.34
C TYR A 104 9.01 -2.20 12.06
N VAL A 105 8.57 -2.91 13.12
CA VAL A 105 7.63 -4.04 12.99
C VAL A 105 6.25 -3.56 12.53
N MET A 106 5.79 -2.40 13.03
CA MET A 106 4.46 -1.86 12.73
C MET A 106 4.22 -1.65 11.21
N PRO A 107 5.08 -0.93 10.47
CA PRO A 107 4.91 -0.79 9.02
C PRO A 107 5.04 -2.15 8.30
N GLY A 108 5.99 -3.00 8.70
CA GLY A 108 6.18 -4.32 8.08
C GLY A 108 4.96 -5.23 8.22
N LEU A 109 4.34 -5.25 9.40
CA LEU A 109 3.13 -6.03 9.67
C LEU A 109 1.92 -5.47 8.91
N SER A 110 1.76 -4.14 8.85
CA SER A 110 0.67 -3.52 8.09
C SER A 110 0.74 -3.85 6.60
N LEU A 111 1.95 -3.84 6.02
CA LEU A 111 2.21 -4.25 4.63
C LEU A 111 1.96 -5.74 4.42
N ALA A 112 2.34 -6.59 5.38
CA ALA A 112 2.06 -8.03 5.32
C ALA A 112 0.56 -8.32 5.29
N ILE A 113 -0.21 -7.65 6.17
CA ILE A 113 -1.67 -7.78 6.23
C ILE A 113 -2.29 -7.33 4.90
N ALA A 114 -1.87 -6.18 4.37
CA ALA A 114 -2.32 -5.71 3.06
C ALA A 114 -1.99 -6.71 1.94
N GLY A 115 -0.76 -7.24 1.92
CA GLY A 115 -0.32 -8.25 0.95
C GLY A 115 -1.14 -9.55 1.04
N ILE A 116 -1.38 -10.06 2.24
CA ILE A 116 -2.22 -11.26 2.47
C ILE A 116 -3.66 -11.01 2.01
N CYS A 117 -4.24 -9.85 2.33
CA CYS A 117 -5.59 -9.49 1.90
C CYS A 117 -5.68 -9.39 0.36
N TYR A 118 -4.68 -8.80 -0.31
CA TYR A 118 -4.60 -8.82 -1.77
C TYR A 118 -4.45 -10.23 -2.32
N GLY A 119 -3.66 -11.08 -1.65
CA GLY A 119 -3.49 -12.49 -2.03
C GLY A 119 -4.79 -13.28 -1.96
N ILE A 120 -5.57 -13.10 -0.90
CA ILE A 120 -6.90 -13.72 -0.77
C ILE A 120 -7.86 -13.20 -1.85
N ALA A 121 -7.82 -11.90 -2.17
CA ALA A 121 -8.63 -11.32 -3.25
C ALA A 121 -8.24 -11.91 -4.63
N ALA A 122 -6.94 -12.12 -4.86
CA ALA A 122 -6.42 -12.72 -6.08
C ALA A 122 -6.81 -14.20 -6.22
N LEU A 123 -6.70 -14.99 -5.13
CA LEU A 123 -7.14 -16.39 -5.10
C LEU A 123 -8.66 -16.54 -5.29
N LYS A 124 -9.43 -15.54 -4.88
CA LYS A 124 -10.88 -15.49 -5.09
C LYS A 124 -11.30 -14.92 -6.45
N HIS A 125 -10.35 -14.63 -7.35
CA HIS A 125 -10.60 -13.98 -8.64
C HIS A 125 -11.49 -12.73 -8.53
N GLN A 126 -11.39 -11.99 -7.42
CA GLN A 126 -12.16 -10.76 -7.25
C GLN A 126 -11.52 -9.68 -8.13
N ASN A 127 -12.34 -8.96 -8.90
CA ASN A 127 -11.88 -7.78 -9.63
C ASN A 127 -11.39 -6.74 -8.63
N HIS A 128 -10.28 -6.06 -8.96
CA HIS A 128 -9.77 -4.97 -8.15
C HIS A 128 -10.83 -3.87 -8.07
N VAL A 129 -11.30 -3.58 -6.86
CA VAL A 129 -12.21 -2.47 -6.61
C VAL A 129 -11.51 -1.52 -5.64
N SER A 130 -11.35 -0.27 -6.07
CA SER A 130 -10.82 0.81 -5.25
C SER A 130 -11.96 1.64 -4.68
N SER A 131 -11.87 2.00 -3.41
CA SER A 131 -12.85 2.85 -2.70
C SER A 131 -13.17 4.15 -3.46
N LYS A 132 -14.44 4.58 -3.40
CA LYS A 132 -14.90 5.87 -3.97
C LYS A 132 -14.23 7.06 -3.27
N LEU A 133 -13.96 6.92 -1.97
CA LEU A 133 -13.26 7.93 -1.15
C LEU A 133 -11.83 8.22 -1.62
N THR A 134 -11.17 7.25 -2.28
CA THR A 134 -9.80 7.41 -2.80
C THR A 134 -9.77 7.75 -4.29
N GLY A 135 -10.95 7.97 -4.91
CA GLY A 135 -11.11 8.32 -6.31
C GLY A 135 -11.28 7.13 -7.28
N GLY A 136 -11.52 5.94 -6.73
CA GLY A 136 -11.80 4.70 -7.46
C GLY A 136 -13.25 4.55 -7.93
N THR A 137 -13.54 3.44 -8.61
CA THR A 137 -14.87 3.09 -9.13
C THR A 137 -15.90 2.84 -8.02
N GLY A 138 -15.45 2.52 -6.80
CA GLY A 138 -16.29 2.07 -5.70
C GLY A 138 -17.01 0.76 -6.01
N VAL A 139 -17.68 0.22 -4.99
CA VAL A 139 -18.79 -0.72 -5.21
C VAL A 139 -20.08 0.04 -5.48
#